data_AF-A0A1Q7X4K1-F1
#
_entry.id   AF-A0A1Q7X4K1-F1
#
_cell.length_a   1.000
_cell.length_b   1.000
_cell.length_c   1.000
_cell.angle_alpha   90.00
_cell.angle_beta   90.00
_cell.angle_gamma   90.00
#
_symmetry.space_group_name_H-M   'P 1'
#
loop_
_entity.id
_entity.type
_entity.pdbx_description
1 polymer ?
#
loop_
_entity_poly.entity_id
_entity_poly.type
_entity_poly.pdbx_seq_one_letter_code
_entity_poly.pdbx_strand_id
1 'polypeptide(L)'
;MLRFQGYKRGAAAPGPEVMALFDEALVLGRGLIEPRAVVRWMPVTRQVGDALETPDLVLTIPGVERHWGRVEHVAAAICTIGDALERRVAELWEARELPLAVMLDSVGSGAVESLAEYVNDQLCQEGIPQGLPVTNRISPGYGAWDVGDQRALFRLCPGEAVGVTLNEACFMTPEKSISLLVGAGRQARVDHYFSQCARCWMADCAYRRAPARRTVHR
;
A
#
# COMPACT_ATOMS: atom_id res chain seq x y z
N MET A 1 7.65 3.20 -12.11
CA MET A 1 8.43 1.94 -12.09
C MET A 1 9.93 2.22 -12.16
N LEU A 2 10.44 2.93 -13.17
CA LEU A 2 11.89 3.24 -13.30
C LEU A 2 12.56 3.91 -12.09
N ARG A 3 11.82 4.63 -11.24
CA ARG A 3 12.33 5.13 -9.96
C ARG A 3 12.86 4.03 -9.04
N PHE A 4 12.28 2.82 -9.12
CA PHE A 4 12.71 1.66 -8.34
C PHE A 4 14.08 1.16 -8.79
N GLN A 5 14.45 1.47 -10.03
CA GLN A 5 15.74 1.20 -10.66
C GLN A 5 16.73 2.38 -10.50
N GLY A 6 16.44 3.33 -9.62
CA GLY A 6 17.32 4.49 -9.36
C GLY A 6 17.13 5.70 -10.29
N TYR A 7 16.30 5.60 -11.34
CA TYR A 7 15.99 6.74 -12.22
C TYR A 7 14.98 7.69 -11.58
N LYS A 8 15.50 8.62 -10.76
CA LYS A 8 14.72 9.64 -10.05
C LYS A 8 14.37 10.82 -10.95
N ARG A 9 13.36 11.60 -10.56
CA ARG A 9 13.00 12.85 -11.24
C ARG A 9 14.19 13.81 -11.19
N GLY A 10 14.64 14.30 -12.34
CA GLY A 10 15.83 15.16 -12.47
C GLY A 10 17.16 14.41 -12.65
N ALA A 11 17.17 13.07 -12.60
CA ALA A 11 18.32 12.27 -13.03
C ALA A 11 18.37 12.15 -14.56
N ALA A 12 19.51 11.72 -15.10
CA ALA A 12 19.63 11.36 -16.50
C ALA A 12 18.59 10.29 -16.89
N ALA A 13 18.02 10.41 -18.07
CA ALA A 13 17.10 9.41 -18.59
C ALA A 13 17.83 8.05 -18.76
N PRO A 14 17.14 6.92 -18.54
CA PRO A 14 17.70 5.61 -18.85
C PRO A 14 18.10 5.52 -20.33
N GLY A 15 19.23 4.85 -20.58
CA GLY A 15 19.68 4.54 -21.93
C GLY A 15 18.75 3.54 -22.63
N PRO A 16 18.92 3.34 -23.95
CA PRO A 16 18.05 2.49 -24.76
C PRO A 16 18.02 1.02 -24.29
N GLU A 17 19.13 0.49 -23.81
CA GLU A 17 19.22 -0.90 -23.30
C GLU A 17 18.34 -1.11 -22.07
N VAL A 18 18.33 -0.15 -21.14
CA VAL A 18 17.50 -0.20 -19.93
C VAL A 18 16.03 -0.04 -20.28
N MET A 19 15.72 0.80 -21.27
CA MET A 19 14.34 0.95 -21.75
C MET A 19 13.84 -0.31 -22.43
N ALA A 20 14.66 -0.98 -23.25
CA ALA A 20 14.30 -2.27 -23.85
C ALA A 20 14.01 -3.33 -22.79
N LEU A 21 14.84 -3.40 -21.74
CA LEU A 21 14.63 -4.29 -20.60
C LEU A 21 13.34 -3.97 -19.83
N PHE A 22 13.03 -2.69 -19.66
CA PHE A 22 11.80 -2.25 -19.03
C PHE A 22 10.56 -2.63 -19.85
N ASP A 23 10.61 -2.44 -21.17
CA ASP A 23 9.51 -2.81 -22.07
C ASP A 23 9.30 -4.33 -22.09
N GLU A 24 10.38 -5.12 -22.12
CA GLU A 24 10.33 -6.58 -22.00
C GLU A 24 9.68 -7.01 -20.68
N ALA A 25 10.13 -6.45 -19.55
CA ALA A 25 9.57 -6.73 -18.24
C ALA A 25 8.09 -6.34 -18.13
N LEU A 26 7.67 -5.24 -18.77
CA LEU A 26 6.26 -4.83 -18.83
C LEU A 26 5.41 -5.85 -19.60
N VAL A 27 5.88 -6.31 -20.76
CA VAL A 27 5.16 -7.32 -21.56
C VAL A 27 5.01 -8.62 -20.78
N LEU A 28 6.10 -9.12 -20.19
CA LEU A 28 6.07 -10.32 -19.35
C LEU A 28 5.14 -10.14 -18.15
N GLY A 29 5.29 -9.04 -17.41
CA GLY A 29 4.51 -8.76 -16.21
C GLY A 29 3.01 -8.74 -16.49
N ARG A 30 2.56 -8.12 -17.59
CA ARG A 30 1.14 -8.08 -17.98
C ARG A 30 0.51 -9.46 -18.13
N GLY A 31 1.27 -10.47 -18.57
CA GLY A 31 0.79 -11.84 -18.70
C GLY A 31 0.73 -12.62 -17.38
N LEU A 32 1.33 -12.08 -16.31
CA LEU A 32 1.50 -12.77 -15.02
C LEU A 32 0.71 -12.11 -13.87
N ILE A 33 0.27 -10.87 -14.06
CA ILE A 33 -0.43 -10.10 -13.03
C ILE A 33 -1.89 -10.56 -12.93
N GLU A 34 -2.27 -11.06 -11.76
CA GLU A 34 -3.63 -11.45 -11.42
C GLU A 34 -4.15 -10.58 -10.26
N PRO A 35 -4.67 -9.38 -10.54
CA PRO A 35 -5.04 -8.42 -9.49
C PRO A 35 -6.28 -8.90 -8.74
N ARG A 36 -6.20 -8.96 -7.41
CA ARG A 36 -7.28 -9.34 -6.52
C ARG A 36 -7.31 -8.41 -5.32
N ALA A 37 -8.50 -8.06 -4.85
CA ALA A 37 -8.67 -7.28 -3.63
C ALA A 37 -9.89 -7.76 -2.84
N VAL A 38 -9.79 -7.73 -1.52
CA VAL A 38 -10.90 -7.93 -0.58
C VAL A 38 -11.01 -6.67 0.26
N VAL A 39 -12.23 -6.21 0.45
CA VAL A 39 -12.54 -4.97 1.15
C VAL A 39 -13.61 -5.28 2.19
N ARG A 40 -13.47 -4.69 3.38
CA ARG A 40 -14.48 -4.76 4.43
C ARG A 40 -14.73 -3.38 5.03
N TRP A 41 -15.97 -2.91 4.89
CA TRP A 41 -16.49 -1.73 5.56
C TRP A 41 -17.04 -2.07 6.94
N MET A 42 -16.78 -1.21 7.92
CA MET A 42 -17.23 -1.38 9.29
C MET A 42 -17.58 -0.04 9.92
N PRO A 43 -18.60 0.04 10.79
CA PRO A 43 -18.88 1.24 11.55
C PRO A 43 -17.82 1.45 12.63
N VAL A 44 -17.50 2.72 12.90
CA VAL A 44 -16.76 3.13 14.08
C VAL A 44 -17.79 3.40 15.18
N THR A 45 -17.83 2.53 16.19
CA THR A 45 -18.78 2.63 17.29
C THR A 45 -18.37 3.72 18.27
N ARG A 46 -17.06 3.95 18.41
CA ARG A 46 -16.49 4.99 19.26
C ARG A 46 -15.10 5.39 18.77
N GLN A 47 -14.80 6.68 18.90
CA GLN A 47 -13.47 7.23 18.63
C GLN A 47 -13.05 8.07 19.84
N VAL A 48 -11.89 7.74 20.43
CA VAL A 48 -11.32 8.47 21.59
C VAL A 48 -9.83 8.65 21.36
N GLY A 49 -9.40 9.88 21.10
CA GLY A 49 -8.02 10.14 20.71
C GLY A 49 -7.64 9.26 19.51
N ASP A 50 -6.51 8.57 19.64
CA ASP A 50 -5.97 7.72 18.58
C ASP A 50 -6.61 6.31 18.50
N ALA A 51 -7.63 6.02 19.33
CA ALA A 51 -8.33 4.74 19.32
C ALA A 51 -9.62 4.81 18.48
N LEU A 52 -9.75 3.87 17.55
CA LEU A 52 -10.95 3.61 16.75
C LEU A 52 -11.55 2.28 17.18
N GLU A 53 -12.70 2.31 17.84
CA GLU A 53 -13.45 1.12 18.22
C GLU A 53 -14.39 0.73 17.08
N THR A 54 -14.33 -0.54 16.72
CA THR A 54 -15.24 -1.19 15.76
C THR A 54 -15.98 -2.32 16.47
N PRO A 55 -17.02 -2.93 15.88
CA PRO A 55 -17.71 -4.06 16.50
C PRO A 55 -16.79 -5.25 16.83
N ASP A 56 -15.71 -5.42 16.07
CA ASP A 56 -14.84 -6.60 16.16
C ASP A 56 -13.62 -6.37 17.05
N LEU A 57 -13.01 -5.18 16.99
CA LEU A 57 -11.83 -4.82 17.78
C LEU A 57 -11.58 -3.31 17.83
N VAL A 58 -10.59 -2.94 18.63
CA VAL A 58 -10.05 -1.57 18.74
C VAL A 58 -8.74 -1.45 17.98
N LEU A 59 -8.64 -0.46 17.10
CA LEU A 59 -7.40 -0.07 16.42
C LEU A 59 -6.81 1.16 17.12
N THR A 60 -5.55 1.11 17.52
CA THR A 60 -4.83 2.27 18.06
C THR A 60 -3.86 2.78 17.00
N ILE A 61 -4.16 3.92 16.39
CA ILE A 61 -3.41 4.43 15.23
C ILE A 61 -2.81 5.79 15.59
N PRO A 62 -1.47 5.90 15.78
CA PRO A 62 -0.84 7.13 16.25
C PRO A 62 -1.15 8.38 15.40
N GLY A 63 -1.75 9.36 16.05
CA GLY A 63 -2.21 10.63 15.52
C GLY A 63 -3.49 10.57 14.68
N VAL A 64 -4.20 9.45 14.58
CA VAL A 64 -5.32 9.31 13.63
C VAL A 64 -6.41 10.35 13.83
N GLU A 65 -6.74 10.73 15.08
CA GLU A 65 -7.72 11.80 15.35
C GLU A 65 -7.31 13.12 14.69
N ARG A 66 -6.02 13.48 14.81
CA ARG A 66 -5.51 14.71 14.23
C ARG A 66 -5.56 14.69 12.69
N HIS A 67 -5.30 13.54 12.06
CA HIS A 67 -5.20 13.44 10.61
C HIS A 67 -6.55 13.22 9.93
N TRP A 68 -7.38 12.36 10.50
CA TRP A 68 -8.66 11.96 9.94
C TRP A 68 -9.82 12.78 10.49
N GLY A 69 -9.63 13.49 11.60
CA GLY A 69 -10.76 14.08 12.31
C GLY A 69 -11.70 12.98 12.82
N ARG A 70 -12.99 13.30 12.87
CA ARG A 70 -14.01 12.34 13.29
C ARG A 70 -14.45 11.49 12.11
N VAL A 71 -14.34 10.17 12.26
CA VAL A 71 -14.78 9.18 11.27
C VAL A 71 -15.96 8.38 11.83
N GLU A 72 -16.85 7.97 10.93
CA GLU A 72 -18.06 7.18 11.23
C GLU A 72 -17.90 5.73 10.80
N HIS A 73 -17.04 5.49 9.82
CA HIS A 73 -16.72 4.17 9.29
C HIS A 73 -15.22 4.04 9.05
N VAL A 74 -14.76 2.80 8.99
CA VAL A 74 -13.46 2.44 8.42
C VAL A 74 -13.66 1.39 7.34
N ALA A 75 -12.78 1.40 6.34
CA ALA A 75 -12.67 0.32 5.37
C ALA A 75 -11.24 -0.22 5.39
N ALA A 76 -11.12 -1.52 5.65
CA ALA A 76 -9.87 -2.27 5.54
C ALA A 76 -9.87 -3.03 4.23
N ALA A 77 -8.72 -3.07 3.56
CA ALA A 77 -8.56 -3.87 2.34
C ALA A 77 -7.21 -4.58 2.28
N ILE A 78 -7.21 -5.74 1.62
CA ILE A 78 -6.02 -6.50 1.26
C ILE A 78 -6.03 -6.67 -0.25
N CYS A 79 -4.92 -6.33 -0.88
CA CYS A 79 -4.73 -6.35 -2.33
C CYS A 79 -3.50 -7.20 -2.67
N THR A 80 -3.54 -7.92 -3.78
CA THR A 80 -2.39 -8.67 -4.32
C THR A 80 -2.46 -8.74 -5.84
N ILE A 81 -1.32 -8.95 -6.49
CA ILE A 81 -1.25 -9.27 -7.93
C ILE A 81 -1.02 -10.78 -8.19
N GLY A 82 -1.18 -11.61 -7.15
CA GLY A 82 -0.84 -13.02 -7.20
C GLY A 82 0.67 -13.26 -7.12
N ASP A 83 1.07 -14.52 -7.20
CA ASP A 83 2.46 -14.97 -7.04
C ASP A 83 3.15 -15.35 -8.36
N ALA A 84 2.44 -15.33 -9.50
CA ALA A 84 2.99 -15.77 -10.77
C ALA A 84 4.17 -14.91 -11.24
N LEU A 85 4.10 -13.59 -11.01
CA LEU A 85 5.22 -12.69 -11.29
C LEU A 85 6.42 -12.99 -10.39
N GLU A 86 6.21 -13.24 -9.10
CA GLU A 86 7.26 -13.58 -8.14
C GLU A 86 7.95 -14.90 -8.49
N ARG A 87 7.18 -15.93 -8.87
CA ARG A 87 7.74 -17.19 -9.38
C ARG A 87 8.61 -16.97 -10.61
N ARG A 88 8.14 -16.16 -11.57
CA ARG A 88 8.92 -15.87 -12.77
C ARG A 88 10.20 -15.09 -12.46
N VAL A 89 10.16 -14.18 -11.49
CA VAL A 89 11.36 -13.49 -11.00
C VAL A 89 12.35 -14.51 -10.44
N ALA A 90 11.90 -15.45 -9.60
CA ALA A 90 12.76 -16.49 -9.04
C ALA A 90 13.41 -17.37 -10.13
N GLU A 91 12.65 -17.79 -11.14
CA GLU A 91 13.19 -18.54 -12.28
C GLU A 91 14.28 -17.77 -13.05
N LEU A 92 14.08 -16.46 -13.27
CA LEU A 92 15.07 -15.61 -13.94
C LEU A 92 16.34 -15.45 -13.09
N TRP A 93 16.20 -15.37 -11.76
CA TRP A 93 17.33 -15.38 -10.83
C TRP A 93 18.15 -16.67 -10.93
N GLU A 94 17.49 -17.83 -10.94
CA GLU A 94 18.13 -19.14 -11.10
C GLU A 94 18.84 -19.27 -12.46
N ALA A 95 18.22 -18.74 -13.52
CA ALA A 95 18.78 -18.68 -14.87
C ALA A 95 19.90 -17.65 -15.04
N ARG A 96 20.22 -16.85 -14.01
CA ARG A 96 21.18 -15.73 -14.02
C ARG A 96 20.83 -14.58 -14.97
N GLU A 97 19.55 -14.44 -15.34
CA GLU A 97 19.00 -13.32 -16.09
C GLU A 97 18.66 -12.15 -15.14
N LEU A 98 19.66 -11.72 -14.37
CA LEU A 98 19.47 -10.82 -13.22
C LEU A 98 18.88 -9.44 -13.58
N PRO A 99 19.29 -8.79 -14.69
CA PRO A 99 18.72 -7.49 -15.05
C PRO A 99 17.20 -7.58 -15.25
N LEU A 100 16.74 -8.60 -15.99
CA LEU A 100 15.33 -8.79 -16.27
C LEU A 100 14.56 -9.18 -15.01
N ALA A 101 15.14 -10.04 -14.16
CA ALA A 101 14.54 -10.42 -12.88
C ALA A 101 14.26 -9.19 -12.00
N VAL A 102 15.25 -8.31 -11.84
CA VAL A 102 15.14 -7.09 -11.04
C VAL A 102 14.16 -6.08 -11.67
N MET A 103 14.14 -5.98 -13.01
CA MET A 103 13.21 -5.11 -13.71
C MET A 103 11.76 -5.60 -13.57
N LEU A 104 11.52 -6.90 -13.72
CA LEU A 104 10.22 -7.54 -13.56
C LEU A 104 9.69 -7.40 -12.13
N ASP A 105 10.55 -7.57 -11.12
CA ASP A 105 10.19 -7.34 -9.71
C ASP A 105 9.72 -5.90 -9.46
N SER A 106 10.37 -4.92 -10.11
CA SER A 106 9.96 -3.52 -10.06
C SER A 106 8.64 -3.24 -10.80
N VAL A 107 8.34 -3.98 -11.87
CA VAL A 107 7.02 -3.96 -12.51
C VAL A 107 5.96 -4.46 -11.52
N GLY A 108 6.20 -5.61 -10.85
CA GLY A 108 5.29 -6.15 -9.83
C GLY A 108 5.04 -5.18 -8.68
N SER A 109 6.10 -4.54 -8.18
CA SER A 109 6.00 -3.52 -7.11
C SER A 109 5.20 -2.28 -7.55
N GLY A 110 5.32 -1.89 -8.82
CA GLY A 110 4.50 -0.82 -9.39
C GLY A 110 3.04 -1.23 -9.58
N ALA A 111 2.80 -2.47 -10.00
CA ALA A 111 1.47 -3.00 -10.26
C ALA A 111 0.63 -3.11 -8.98
N VAL A 112 1.17 -3.66 -7.89
CA VAL A 112 0.43 -3.75 -6.62
C VAL A 112 0.12 -2.37 -6.02
N GLU A 113 1.04 -1.39 -6.11
CA GLU A 113 0.77 -0.02 -5.68
C GLU A 113 -0.33 0.63 -6.53
N SER A 114 -0.34 0.38 -7.85
CA SER A 114 -1.41 0.84 -8.74
C SER A 114 -2.76 0.19 -8.40
N LEU A 115 -2.77 -1.08 -8.01
CA LEU A 115 -3.98 -1.77 -7.55
C LEU A 115 -4.49 -1.16 -6.24
N ALA A 116 -3.61 -0.88 -5.28
CA ALA A 116 -3.99 -0.23 -4.03
C ALA A 116 -4.50 1.21 -4.24
N GLU A 117 -3.97 1.94 -5.23
CA GLU A 117 -4.50 3.24 -5.68
C GLU A 117 -5.91 3.08 -6.25
N TYR A 118 -6.11 2.13 -7.16
CA TYR A 118 -7.43 1.84 -7.71
C TYR A 118 -8.46 1.47 -6.61
N VAL A 119 -8.10 0.59 -5.66
CA VAL A 119 -8.98 0.20 -4.56
C VAL A 119 -9.33 1.41 -3.67
N ASN A 120 -8.36 2.25 -3.33
CA ASN A 120 -8.61 3.48 -2.58
C ASN A 120 -9.59 4.40 -3.34
N ASP A 121 -9.43 4.54 -4.65
CA ASP A 121 -10.33 5.35 -5.47
C ASP A 121 -11.75 4.78 -5.51
N GLN A 122 -11.90 3.45 -5.58
CA GLN A 122 -13.22 2.81 -5.47
C GLN A 122 -13.88 3.12 -4.13
N LEU A 123 -13.14 3.02 -3.02
CA LEU A 123 -13.65 3.37 -1.68
C LEU A 123 -14.12 4.83 -1.62
N CYS A 124 -13.35 5.75 -2.20
CA CYS A 124 -13.75 7.16 -2.31
C CYS A 124 -15.06 7.32 -3.13
N GLN A 125 -15.20 6.61 -4.25
CA GLN A 125 -16.40 6.64 -5.08
C GLN A 125 -17.62 6.08 -4.36
N GLU A 126 -17.46 5.04 -3.54
CA GLU A 126 -18.54 4.50 -2.70
C GLU A 126 -19.02 5.49 -1.63
N GLY A 127 -18.13 6.33 -1.11
CA GLY A 127 -18.44 7.35 -0.10
C GLY A 127 -19.16 8.59 -0.65
N ILE A 128 -18.92 8.96 -1.92
CA ILE A 128 -19.50 10.14 -2.58
C ILE A 128 -21.04 10.19 -2.50
N PRO A 129 -21.80 9.16 -2.94
CA PRO A 129 -23.27 9.22 -2.93
C PRO A 129 -23.86 9.31 -1.51
N GLN A 130 -23.08 8.97 -0.49
CA GLN A 130 -23.50 8.98 0.91
C GLN A 130 -23.11 10.29 1.62
N GLY A 131 -22.38 11.19 0.95
CA GLY A 131 -21.82 12.39 1.55
C GLY A 131 -20.78 12.07 2.63
N LEU A 132 -20.04 10.97 2.45
CA LEU A 132 -19.01 10.49 3.36
C LEU A 132 -17.64 10.64 2.69
N PRO A 133 -16.93 11.77 2.90
CA PRO A 133 -15.54 11.90 2.51
C PRO A 133 -14.71 10.74 3.07
N VAL A 134 -13.90 10.13 2.21
CA VAL A 134 -12.97 9.04 2.56
C VAL A 134 -11.57 9.60 2.69
N THR A 135 -10.91 9.29 3.80
CA THR A 135 -9.56 9.74 4.09
C THR A 135 -8.53 9.03 3.21
N ASN A 136 -7.31 9.55 3.15
CA ASN A 136 -6.20 8.86 2.50
C ASN A 136 -5.93 7.49 3.15
N ARG A 137 -5.57 6.49 2.33
CA ARG A 137 -5.14 5.18 2.84
C ARG A 137 -3.85 5.25 3.64
N ILE A 138 -3.82 4.48 4.72
CA ILE A 138 -2.64 4.21 5.56
C ILE A 138 -2.47 2.71 5.75
N SER A 139 -1.29 2.30 6.19
CA SER A 139 -0.97 0.89 6.43
C SER A 139 -0.08 0.78 7.68
N PRO A 140 -0.23 -0.30 8.48
CA PRO A 140 0.76 -0.65 9.51
C PRO A 140 2.19 -0.68 8.94
N GLY A 141 3.16 -0.25 9.73
CA GLY A 141 4.56 -0.09 9.30
C GLY A 141 4.90 1.28 8.68
N TYR A 142 3.90 2.11 8.36
CA TYR A 142 4.12 3.49 7.91
C TYR A 142 3.98 4.50 9.06
N GLY A 143 4.81 5.55 9.01
CA GLY A 143 4.81 6.60 10.03
C GLY A 143 5.15 6.03 11.41
N ALA A 144 4.35 6.35 12.41
CA ALA A 144 4.52 5.81 13.77
C ALA A 144 3.66 4.56 14.03
N TRP A 145 2.95 4.05 13.02
CA TRP A 145 2.07 2.90 13.20
C TRP A 145 2.88 1.60 13.14
N ASP A 146 2.85 0.82 14.22
CA ASP A 146 3.59 -0.41 14.36
C ASP A 146 3.19 -1.44 13.29
N VAL A 147 4.17 -2.14 12.70
CA VAL A 147 3.89 -3.18 11.69
C VAL A 147 3.17 -4.39 12.28
N GLY A 148 3.34 -4.66 13.58
CA GLY A 148 2.63 -5.70 14.32
C GLY A 148 1.12 -5.54 14.31
N ASP A 149 0.61 -4.30 14.16
CA ASP A 149 -0.83 -4.03 14.03
C ASP A 149 -1.41 -4.52 12.70
N GLN A 150 -0.58 -4.98 11.76
CA GLN A 150 -1.04 -5.69 10.58
C GLN A 150 -1.84 -6.95 10.95
N ARG A 151 -1.54 -7.58 12.09
CA ARG A 151 -2.34 -8.69 12.63
C ARG A 151 -3.76 -8.25 12.99
N ALA A 152 -3.93 -7.04 13.55
CA ALA A 152 -5.25 -6.49 13.83
C ALA A 152 -6.00 -6.18 12.53
N LEU A 153 -5.31 -5.63 11.53
CA LEU A 153 -5.90 -5.36 10.22
C LEU A 153 -6.34 -6.65 9.51
N PHE A 154 -5.57 -7.75 9.58
CA PHE A 154 -5.95 -9.05 9.03
C PHE A 154 -7.09 -9.73 9.80
N ARG A 155 -7.26 -9.46 11.10
CA ARG A 155 -8.47 -9.89 11.83
C ARG A 155 -9.71 -9.14 11.35
N LEU A 156 -9.56 -7.86 10.97
CA LEU A 156 -10.67 -7.08 10.43
C LEU A 156 -11.02 -7.49 9.01
N CYS A 157 -10.04 -7.59 8.13
CA CYS A 157 -10.22 -7.96 6.74
C CYS A 157 -9.31 -9.16 6.45
N PRO A 158 -9.82 -10.39 6.57
CA PRO A 158 -9.02 -11.59 6.31
C PRO A 158 -8.64 -11.70 4.83
N GLY A 159 -7.40 -12.10 4.54
CA GLY A 159 -6.82 -12.13 3.19
C GLY A 159 -7.12 -13.40 2.39
N GLU A 160 -7.74 -14.41 3.02
CA GLU A 160 -7.95 -15.75 2.45
C GLU A 160 -8.76 -15.70 1.16
N ALA A 161 -9.75 -14.80 1.07
CA ALA A 161 -10.58 -14.62 -0.12
C ALA A 161 -9.77 -14.19 -1.37
N VAL A 162 -8.61 -13.58 -1.18
CA VAL A 162 -7.70 -13.17 -2.26
C VAL A 162 -6.40 -13.97 -2.28
N GLY A 163 -6.30 -15.01 -1.45
CA GLY A 163 -5.12 -15.87 -1.36
C GLY A 163 -3.92 -15.22 -0.68
N VAL A 164 -4.14 -14.22 0.19
CA VAL A 164 -3.06 -13.55 0.92
C VAL A 164 -3.03 -14.05 2.37
N THR A 165 -1.86 -14.48 2.83
CA THR A 165 -1.62 -14.88 4.22
C THR A 165 -0.64 -13.94 4.91
N LEU A 166 -0.72 -13.82 6.24
CA LEU A 166 0.21 -13.05 7.06
C LEU A 166 0.96 -14.00 8.01
N ASN A 167 2.29 -13.96 7.98
CA ASN A 167 3.10 -14.78 8.90
C ASN A 167 3.34 -14.08 10.25
N GLU A 168 4.05 -14.75 11.16
CA GLU A 168 4.32 -14.20 12.51
C GLU A 168 5.19 -12.94 12.50
N ALA A 169 6.04 -12.77 11.48
CA ALA A 169 6.84 -11.57 11.30
C ALA A 169 6.07 -10.44 10.59
N CYS A 170 4.76 -10.60 10.38
CA CYS A 170 3.89 -9.67 9.66
C CYS A 170 4.26 -9.48 8.17
N PHE A 171 4.90 -10.47 7.55
CA PHE A 171 5.06 -10.50 6.10
C PHE A 171 3.84 -11.12 5.45
N MET A 172 3.42 -10.49 4.35
CA MET A 172 2.35 -11.00 3.50
C MET A 172 2.93 -11.93 2.44
N THR A 173 2.18 -12.98 2.11
CA THR A 173 2.45 -13.89 0.99
C THR A 173 1.19 -13.97 0.15
N PRO A 174 1.23 -13.65 -1.16
CA PRO A 174 2.38 -13.25 -1.98
C PRO A 174 3.05 -11.93 -1.54
N GLU A 175 4.32 -11.72 -1.88
CA GLU A 175 5.09 -10.53 -1.47
C GLU A 175 4.55 -9.23 -2.08
N LYS A 176 4.04 -9.28 -3.31
CA LYS A 176 3.40 -8.16 -4.02
C LYS A 176 1.96 -8.02 -3.56
N SER A 177 1.82 -7.77 -2.26
CA SER A 177 0.56 -7.53 -1.58
C SER A 177 0.62 -6.24 -0.76
N ILE A 178 -0.53 -5.58 -0.60
CA ILE A 178 -0.70 -4.38 0.21
C ILE A 178 -1.93 -4.54 1.08
N SER A 179 -1.80 -4.30 2.38
CA SER A 179 -2.92 -4.09 3.28
C SER A 179 -3.10 -2.59 3.55
N LEU A 180 -4.32 -2.08 3.53
CA LEU A 180 -4.61 -0.67 3.72
C LEU A 180 -5.85 -0.45 4.61
N LEU A 181 -5.92 0.73 5.22
CA LEU A 181 -7.06 1.21 5.99
C LEU A 181 -7.39 2.66 5.57
N VAL A 182 -8.67 2.94 5.41
CA VAL A 182 -9.23 4.30 5.27
C VAL A 182 -10.30 4.53 6.33
N GLY A 183 -10.50 5.79 6.72
CA GLY A 183 -11.66 6.24 7.47
C GLY A 183 -12.65 6.95 6.54
N ALA A 184 -13.93 6.99 6.93
CA ALA A 184 -14.94 7.76 6.23
C ALA A 184 -15.91 8.39 7.23
N GLY A 185 -16.37 9.62 6.97
CA GLY A 185 -17.27 10.33 7.88
C GLY A 185 -17.58 11.73 7.39
N ARG A 186 -18.72 12.30 7.79
CA ARG A 186 -19.14 13.66 7.37
C ARG A 186 -18.16 14.75 7.79
N GLN A 187 -17.43 14.51 8.88
CA GLN A 187 -16.40 15.40 9.44
C GLN A 187 -14.98 14.86 9.22
N ALA A 188 -14.84 13.84 8.36
CA ALA A 188 -13.55 13.28 8.04
C ALA A 188 -12.71 14.33 7.29
N ARG A 189 -11.43 14.40 7.64
CA ARG A 189 -10.45 15.27 6.99
C ARG A 189 -9.75 14.50 5.90
N VAL A 190 -9.86 14.99 4.68
CA VAL A 190 -9.16 14.45 3.52
C VAL A 190 -8.02 15.39 3.15
N ASP A 191 -6.80 14.86 3.08
CA ASP A 191 -5.65 15.62 2.61
C ASP A 191 -5.30 15.13 1.20
N HIS A 192 -5.92 15.74 0.19
CA HIS A 192 -5.75 15.37 -1.21
C HIS A 192 -4.31 15.51 -1.72
N TYR A 193 -3.45 16.25 -1.00
CA TYR A 193 -2.04 16.44 -1.33
C TYR A 193 -1.09 15.62 -0.43
N PHE A 194 -1.65 14.72 0.37
CA PHE A 194 -0.91 13.90 1.31
C PHE A 194 -0.04 12.88 0.61
N SER A 195 1.27 12.94 0.88
CA SER A 195 2.18 11.84 0.61
C SER A 195 2.56 11.18 1.93
N GLN A 196 2.39 9.87 2.05
CA GLN A 196 2.91 9.10 3.20
C GLN A 196 4.42 9.34 3.41
N CYS A 197 5.16 9.61 2.33
CA CYS A 197 6.57 9.98 2.40
C CYS A 197 6.82 11.21 3.28
N ALA A 198 5.93 12.20 3.29
CA ALA A 198 6.12 13.43 4.05
C ALA A 198 6.16 13.24 5.58
N ARG A 199 5.73 12.06 6.07
CA ARG A 199 5.71 11.68 7.49
C ARG A 199 6.44 10.37 7.78
N CYS A 200 7.12 9.80 6.77
CA CYS A 200 7.91 8.59 6.90
C CYS A 200 9.21 8.88 7.67
N TRP A 201 9.46 8.09 8.71
CA TRP A 201 10.63 8.21 9.60
C TRP A 201 11.95 7.79 8.94
N MET A 202 11.91 6.97 7.89
CA MET A 202 13.10 6.46 7.20
C MET A 202 13.87 7.61 6.51
N ALA A 203 14.97 8.06 7.13
CA ALA A 203 15.73 9.23 6.68
C ALA A 203 16.12 9.14 5.19
N ASP A 204 16.87 8.10 4.83
CA ASP A 204 17.48 7.93 3.51
C ASP A 204 16.69 6.99 2.61
N CYS A 205 15.36 7.11 2.62
CA CYS A 205 14.52 6.30 1.75
C CYS A 205 14.79 6.63 0.27
N ALA A 206 15.39 5.67 -0.46
CA ALA A 206 15.67 5.80 -1.89
C ALA A 206 14.41 6.04 -2.74
N TYR A 207 13.24 5.66 -2.23
CA TYR A 207 11.94 5.72 -2.93
C TYR A 207 11.07 6.92 -2.51
N ARG A 208 11.60 7.85 -1.71
CA ARG A 208 10.86 9.00 -1.17
C ARG A 208 10.30 9.89 -2.29
N ARG A 209 8.98 10.08 -2.30
CA ARG A 209 8.24 10.93 -3.27
C ARG A 209 8.17 12.42 -2.87
N ALA A 210 8.27 12.72 -1.59
CA ALA A 210 8.18 14.07 -1.03
C ALA A 210 9.11 14.22 0.20
N PRO A 211 9.67 15.42 0.45
CA PRO A 211 10.49 15.69 1.63
C PRO A 211 9.75 15.37 2.95
N ALA A 212 10.46 14.82 3.94
CA ALA A 212 9.91 14.66 5.28
C ALA A 212 9.68 16.03 5.92
N ARG A 213 8.51 16.26 6.51
CA ARG A 213 8.23 17.51 7.26
C ARG A 213 8.92 17.54 8.63
N ARG A 214 9.18 16.38 9.19
CA ARG A 214 10.03 16.14 10.37
C ARG A 214 10.83 14.87 10.10
N THR A 215 12.15 14.98 10.04
CA THR A 215 13.03 13.82 10.12
C THR A 215 12.94 13.29 11.55
N VAL A 216 12.31 12.14 11.72
CA VAL A 216 12.16 11.51 13.03
C VAL A 216 13.47 10.78 13.31
N HIS A 217 14.48 11.51 13.78
CA HIS A 217 15.52 10.88 14.59
C HIS A 217 14.89 10.61 15.96
N ARG A 218 14.85 9.33 16.35
CA ARG A 218 14.89 8.98 17.77
C ARG A 218 16.35 8.92 18.18
#